data_AF-A0A1D9PW24-F1
#
_entry.id   AF-A0A1D9PW24-F1
#
_cell.length_a   1.000
_cell.length_b   1.000
_cell.length_c   1.000
_cell.angle_alpha   90.00
_cell.angle_beta   90.00
_cell.angle_gamma   90.00
#
_symmetry.space_group_name_H-M   'P 1'
#
loop_
_entity.id
_entity.type
_entity.pdbx_description
1 polymer ?
#
loop_
_entity_poly.entity_id
_entity_poly.type
_entity_poly.pdbx_seq_one_letter_code
_entity_poly.pdbx_strand_id
1 'polypeptide(L)'
;MDHSHMDHSMHGMGMDMGGDSCNMNMLFTWDTTNLCIIFRWWHIRSTFSLLISLLGVVAITAGYEGIRSLARRYESWVEKQQASITRRNQEEVGQRAHIIKAALYAFQYFYAFMLMLLFMTYNGWVMISVGVGAFVGFLIFGKNLSASKETACH
;
A
#
# COMPACT_ATOMS: atom_id res chain seq x y z
N MET A 1 2.77 18.65 -68.11
CA MET A 1 3.11 18.18 -66.75
C MET A 1 1.96 18.62 -65.87
N ASP A 2 1.12 17.66 -65.52
CA ASP A 2 -0.17 17.85 -64.87
C ASP A 2 0.03 17.72 -63.35
N HIS A 3 -0.34 18.75 -62.58
CA HIS A 3 -0.21 18.77 -61.14
C HIS A 3 -1.61 18.73 -60.52
N SER A 4 -2.00 17.53 -60.08
CA SER A 4 -3.22 17.27 -59.33
C SER A 4 -3.16 17.96 -57.95
N HIS A 5 -4.08 18.90 -57.74
CA HIS A 5 -4.45 19.41 -56.42
C HIS A 5 -5.13 18.28 -55.64
N MET A 6 -4.53 17.84 -54.53
CA MET A 6 -5.20 17.01 -53.53
C MET A 6 -5.46 17.85 -52.29
N ASP A 7 -6.72 18.21 -52.12
CA ASP A 7 -7.23 19.01 -51.01
C ASP A 7 -7.42 18.09 -49.81
N HIS A 8 -6.39 17.94 -48.97
CA HIS A 8 -6.54 17.28 -47.67
C HIS A 8 -7.01 18.29 -46.63
N SER A 9 -8.30 18.62 -46.66
CA SER A 9 -9.01 19.22 -45.53
C SER A 9 -9.12 18.20 -44.40
N MET A 10 -8.06 18.08 -43.59
CA MET A 10 -8.14 17.38 -42.31
C MET A 10 -8.99 18.23 -41.36
N HIS A 11 -10.22 17.79 -41.13
CA HIS A 11 -11.04 18.25 -40.02
C HIS A 11 -10.25 18.10 -38.71
N GLY A 12 -9.85 19.24 -38.15
CA GLY A 12 -9.40 19.35 -36.76
C GLY A 12 -10.56 19.03 -35.83
N MET A 13 -10.81 17.74 -35.61
CA MET A 13 -11.58 17.28 -34.47
C MET A 13 -10.69 17.50 -33.24
N GLY A 14 -10.77 18.70 -32.68
CA GLY A 14 -10.33 18.99 -31.32
C GLY A 14 -11.08 18.05 -30.39
N MET A 15 -10.48 16.90 -30.11
CA MET A 15 -10.89 16.02 -29.03
C MET A 15 -10.61 16.79 -27.74
N ASP A 16 -11.63 17.51 -27.27
CA ASP A 16 -11.73 18.04 -25.92
C ASP A 16 -11.75 16.84 -24.96
N MET A 17 -10.56 16.30 -24.67
CA MET A 17 -10.34 15.32 -23.62
C MET A 17 -10.40 16.07 -22.29
N GLY A 18 -11.59 16.53 -21.92
CA GLY A 18 -11.96 16.99 -20.57
C GLY A 18 -11.97 15.85 -19.55
N GLY A 19 -10.98 14.96 -19.62
CA GLY A 19 -10.83 13.83 -18.72
C GLY A 19 -9.79 14.17 -17.67
N ASP A 20 -10.26 14.53 -16.47
CA ASP A 20 -9.56 14.47 -15.17
C ASP A 20 -8.02 14.29 -15.31
N SER A 21 -7.32 15.37 -15.64
CA SER A 21 -5.87 15.37 -15.81
C SER A 21 -5.21 15.30 -14.44
N CYS A 22 -4.77 14.10 -14.05
CA CYS A 22 -3.94 13.93 -12.86
C CYS A 22 -2.64 14.73 -13.05
N ASN A 23 -2.30 15.62 -12.12
CA ASN A 23 -1.05 16.37 -12.22
C ASN A 23 0.14 15.46 -11.85
N MET A 24 0.97 15.10 -12.84
CA MET A 24 2.20 14.32 -12.61
C MET A 24 3.37 15.26 -12.33
N ASN A 25 3.43 15.82 -11.12
CA ASN A 25 4.64 16.49 -10.66
C ASN A 25 5.69 15.44 -10.24
N MET A 26 6.86 15.45 -10.88
CA MET A 26 8.02 14.63 -10.50
C MET A 26 8.95 15.33 -9.49
N LEU A 27 8.54 16.51 -9.00
CA LEU A 27 9.24 17.31 -7.99
C LEU A 27 8.38 17.39 -6.74
N PHE A 28 9.04 17.47 -5.57
CA PHE A 28 8.37 17.64 -4.28
C PHE A 28 7.40 18.82 -4.32
N THR A 29 6.12 18.57 -4.06
CA THR A 29 5.05 19.58 -4.15
C THR A 29 4.11 19.53 -2.95
N TRP A 30 3.60 20.70 -2.58
CA TRP A 30 2.50 20.87 -1.63
C TRP A 30 1.16 21.14 -2.32
N ASP A 31 1.16 21.18 -3.65
CA ASP A 31 -0.04 21.36 -4.44
C ASP A 31 -0.86 20.06 -4.47
N THR A 32 -2.14 20.19 -4.19
CA THR A 32 -3.10 19.09 -4.07
C THR A 32 -4.18 19.15 -5.15
N THR A 33 -4.03 20.03 -6.13
CA THR A 33 -4.96 20.13 -7.26
C THR A 33 -4.81 18.91 -8.18
N ASN A 34 -5.92 18.20 -8.40
CA ASN A 34 -6.03 17.02 -9.27
C ASN A 34 -4.96 15.92 -9.05
N LEU A 35 -4.70 15.54 -7.79
CA LEU A 35 -3.78 14.44 -7.47
C LEU A 35 -4.51 13.09 -7.50
N CYS A 36 -3.89 12.10 -8.14
CA CYS A 36 -4.33 10.70 -8.16
C CYS A 36 -3.35 9.86 -7.32
N ILE A 37 -3.83 9.26 -6.22
CA ILE A 37 -2.95 8.65 -5.21
C ILE A 37 -2.34 7.30 -5.67
N ILE A 38 -3.17 6.31 -6.00
CA ILE A 38 -2.73 4.99 -6.49
C ILE A 38 -3.44 4.64 -7.80
N PHE A 39 -4.72 5.02 -7.90
CA PHE A 39 -5.55 4.74 -9.04
C PHE A 39 -6.30 5.98 -9.48
N ARG A 40 -6.65 6.06 -10.76
CA ARG A 40 -7.41 7.19 -11.33
C ARG A 40 -8.78 7.40 -10.67
N TRP A 41 -9.37 6.36 -10.08
CA TRP A 41 -10.63 6.48 -9.34
C TRP A 41 -10.45 7.10 -7.93
N TRP A 42 -9.24 7.05 -7.37
CA TRP A 42 -8.91 7.70 -6.10
C TRP A 42 -8.37 9.10 -6.37
N HIS A 43 -9.24 9.94 -6.93
CA HIS A 43 -8.95 11.32 -7.34
C HIS A 43 -9.47 12.34 -6.32
N ILE A 44 -8.61 13.28 -5.93
CA ILE A 44 -8.94 14.33 -4.96
C ILE A 44 -9.53 15.54 -5.69
N ARG A 45 -10.86 15.72 -5.63
CA ARG A 45 -11.56 16.87 -6.25
C ARG A 45 -11.82 18.05 -5.29
N SER A 46 -11.66 17.86 -3.97
CA SER A 46 -12.07 18.85 -2.94
C SER A 46 -11.27 18.69 -1.64
N THR A 47 -11.21 19.74 -0.82
CA THR A 47 -10.55 19.75 0.51
C THR A 47 -11.09 18.66 1.44
N PHE A 48 -12.39 18.35 1.39
CA PHE A 48 -12.96 17.27 2.20
C PHE A 48 -12.51 15.88 1.71
N SER A 49 -12.49 15.70 0.38
CA SER A 49 -11.97 14.49 -0.25
C SER A 49 -10.48 14.28 0.05
N LEU A 50 -9.72 15.38 0.18
CA LEU A 50 -8.33 15.35 0.62
C LEU A 50 -8.19 14.82 2.04
N LEU A 51 -8.91 15.39 3.01
CA LEU A 51 -8.81 14.95 4.42
C LEU A 51 -9.18 13.48 4.59
N ILE A 52 -10.25 13.02 3.94
CA ILE A 52 -10.62 11.59 3.95
C ILE A 52 -9.53 10.74 3.34
N SER A 53 -8.94 11.17 2.22
CA SER A 53 -7.88 10.42 1.56
C SER A 53 -6.63 10.33 2.43
N LEU A 54 -6.22 11.42 3.11
CA LEU A 54 -5.09 11.41 4.04
C LEU A 54 -5.36 10.47 5.23
N LEU A 55 -6.57 10.47 5.79
CA LEU A 55 -6.96 9.53 6.85
C LEU A 55 -6.95 8.08 6.34
N GLY A 56 -7.40 7.86 5.10
CA GLY A 56 -7.30 6.57 4.43
C GLY A 56 -5.85 6.10 4.28
N VAL A 57 -4.93 6.98 3.87
CA VAL A 57 -3.49 6.68 3.79
C VAL A 57 -2.93 6.32 5.18
N VAL A 58 -3.27 7.10 6.21
CA VAL A 58 -2.88 6.80 7.61
C VAL A 58 -3.36 5.42 8.03
N ALA A 59 -4.63 5.08 7.76
CA ALA A 59 -5.21 3.78 8.09
C ALA A 59 -4.55 2.62 7.33
N ILE A 60 -4.25 2.81 6.04
CA ILE A 60 -3.53 1.84 5.21
C ILE A 60 -2.12 1.62 5.75
N THR A 61 -1.36 2.69 6.00
CA THR A 61 0.00 2.55 6.56
C THR A 61 -0.01 1.92 7.96
N ALA A 62 -0.96 2.27 8.82
CA ALA A 62 -1.10 1.61 10.13
C ALA A 62 -1.48 0.12 9.97
N GLY A 63 -2.33 -0.20 8.99
CA GLY A 63 -2.74 -1.56 8.64
C GLY A 63 -1.58 -2.43 8.15
N TYR A 64 -0.58 -1.85 7.47
CA TYR A 64 0.64 -2.57 7.08
C TYR A 64 1.40 -3.15 8.28
N GLU A 65 1.57 -2.37 9.34
CA GLU A 65 2.18 -2.86 10.59
C GLU A 65 1.28 -3.90 11.28
N GLY A 66 -0.04 -3.78 11.15
CA GLY A 66 -1.00 -4.81 11.55
C GLY A 66 -0.77 -6.15 10.83
N ILE A 67 -0.69 -6.14 9.51
CA ILE A 67 -0.42 -7.33 8.68
C ILE A 67 0.94 -7.93 9.03
N ARG A 68 1.97 -7.10 9.17
CA ARG A 68 3.31 -7.51 9.57
C ARG A 68 3.32 -8.16 10.96
N SER A 69 2.55 -7.62 11.90
CA SER A 69 2.39 -8.20 13.24
C SER A 69 1.67 -9.54 13.21
N LEU A 70 0.64 -9.68 12.37
CA LEU A 70 -0.12 -10.92 12.19
C LEU A 70 0.74 -12.02 11.58
N ALA A 71 1.53 -11.70 10.54
CA ALA A 71 2.44 -12.65 9.90
C ALA A 71 3.43 -13.24 10.92
N ARG A 72 4.05 -12.39 11.75
CA ARG A 72 4.95 -12.84 12.84
C ARG A 72 4.22 -13.66 13.91
N ARG A 73 3.03 -13.22 14.30
CA ARG A 73 2.22 -13.95 15.30
C ARG A 73 1.85 -15.34 14.79
N TYR A 74 1.51 -15.44 13.51
CA TYR A 74 1.24 -16.71 12.84
C TYR A 74 2.46 -17.63 12.86
N GLU A 75 3.66 -17.14 12.52
CA GLU A 75 4.89 -17.93 12.62
C GLU A 75 5.14 -18.48 14.03
N SER A 76 5.00 -17.64 15.05
CA SER A 76 5.17 -18.06 16.45
C SER A 76 4.10 -19.07 16.92
N TRP A 77 2.92 -19.05 16.29
CA TRP A 77 1.82 -19.96 16.61
C TRP A 77 2.04 -21.33 15.96
N VAL A 78 2.46 -21.32 14.69
CA VAL A 78 2.82 -22.52 13.92
C VAL A 78 3.95 -23.29 14.60
N GLU A 79 4.99 -22.61 15.09
CA GLU A 79 6.13 -23.24 15.75
C GLU A 79 5.71 -24.01 17.02
N LYS A 80 4.86 -23.40 17.86
CA LYS A 80 4.31 -24.04 19.06
C LYS A 80 3.43 -25.23 18.72
N GLN A 81 2.61 -25.09 17.67
CA GLN A 81 1.72 -26.15 17.23
C GLN A 81 2.52 -27.35 16.70
N GLN A 82 3.56 -27.11 15.90
CA GLN A 82 4.45 -28.14 15.39
C GLN A 82 5.17 -28.92 16.50
N ALA A 83 5.54 -28.27 17.61
CA ALA A 83 6.17 -28.94 18.75
C ALA A 83 5.25 -29.93 19.49
N SER A 84 3.93 -29.80 19.36
CA SER A 84 2.94 -30.62 20.07
C SER A 84 2.33 -31.77 19.24
N ILE A 85 2.61 -31.82 17.93
CA ILE A 85 1.96 -32.73 16.99
C ILE A 85 2.85 -33.96 16.70
N THR A 86 2.23 -35.15 16.62
CA THR A 86 2.90 -36.41 16.26
C THR A 86 3.60 -36.32 14.90
N ARG A 87 4.79 -36.94 14.78
CA ARG A 87 5.67 -36.87 13.61
C ARG A 87 5.00 -37.17 12.25
N ARG A 88 4.00 -38.07 12.19
CA ARG A 88 3.21 -38.34 10.97
C ARG A 88 2.36 -37.15 10.51
N ASN A 89 1.75 -36.44 11.45
CA ASN A 89 0.88 -35.28 11.17
C ASN A 89 1.71 -33.98 11.03
N GLN A 90 2.95 -33.98 11.50
CA GLN A 90 3.87 -32.86 11.41
C GLN A 90 4.18 -32.48 9.94
N GLU A 91 4.28 -33.47 9.04
CA GLU A 91 4.57 -33.23 7.62
C GLU A 91 3.41 -32.50 6.92
N GLU A 92 2.17 -32.95 7.12
CA GLU A 92 0.98 -32.32 6.52
C GLU A 92 0.73 -30.90 7.08
N VAL A 93 0.86 -30.73 8.39
CA VAL A 93 0.69 -29.42 9.04
C VAL A 93 1.82 -28.46 8.65
N GLY A 94 3.05 -28.99 8.50
CA GLY A 94 4.20 -28.24 8.01
C GLY A 94 4.00 -27.68 6.61
N GLN A 95 3.51 -28.48 5.67
CA GLN A 95 3.23 -28.00 4.30
C GLN A 95 2.13 -26.93 4.26
N ARG A 96 1.00 -27.15 4.96
CA ARG A 96 -0.08 -26.16 5.02
C ARG A 96 0.39 -24.85 5.65
N ALA A 97 1.13 -24.93 6.75
CA ALA A 97 1.68 -23.75 7.40
C ALA A 97 2.69 -23.01 6.51
N HIS A 98 3.53 -23.74 5.76
CA HIS A 98 4.47 -23.17 4.80
C HIS A 98 3.75 -22.41 3.67
N ILE A 99 2.69 -22.99 3.10
CA ILE A 99 1.89 -22.33 2.06
C ILE A 99 1.25 -21.05 2.60
N ILE A 100 0.65 -21.08 3.79
CA ILE A 100 0.02 -19.91 4.39
C ILE A 100 1.06 -18.82 4.72
N LYS A 101 2.24 -19.20 5.24
CA LYS A 101 3.35 -18.29 5.48
C LYS A 101 3.82 -17.62 4.17
N ALA A 102 3.98 -18.41 3.11
CA ALA A 102 4.37 -17.89 1.79
C ALA A 102 3.32 -16.91 1.24
N ALA A 103 2.02 -17.20 1.41
CA ALA A 103 0.94 -16.31 1.00
C ALA A 103 0.93 -14.99 1.79
N LEU A 104 1.12 -15.04 3.12
CA LEU A 104 1.21 -13.85 3.97
C LEU A 104 2.44 -12.99 3.60
N TYR A 105 3.57 -13.62 3.29
CA TYR A 105 4.78 -12.94 2.83
C TYR A 105 4.55 -12.25 1.48
N ALA A 106 3.95 -12.94 0.50
CA ALA A 106 3.63 -12.36 -0.80
C ALA A 106 2.67 -11.16 -0.66
N PHE A 107 1.64 -11.27 0.19
CA PHE A 107 0.72 -10.19 0.48
C PHE A 107 1.39 -8.99 1.15
N GLN A 108 2.29 -9.24 2.11
CA GLN A 108 3.08 -8.18 2.75
C GLN A 108 3.95 -7.44 1.73
N TYR A 109 4.59 -8.16 0.81
CA TYR A 109 5.38 -7.55 -0.26
C TYR A 109 4.53 -6.72 -1.20
N PHE A 110 3.39 -7.25 -1.64
CA PHE A 110 2.44 -6.51 -2.46
C PHE A 110 2.01 -5.19 -1.80
N TYR A 111 1.69 -5.23 -0.50
CA TYR A 111 1.33 -4.05 0.27
C TYR A 111 2.47 -3.03 0.38
N ALA A 112 3.71 -3.52 0.60
CA ALA A 112 4.89 -2.66 0.65
C ALA A 112 5.10 -1.91 -0.68
N PHE A 113 4.87 -2.57 -1.82
CA PHE A 113 4.92 -1.91 -3.12
C PHE A 113 3.85 -0.82 -3.28
N MET A 114 2.62 -1.04 -2.79
CA MET A 114 1.57 -0.01 -2.80
C MET A 114 1.96 1.22 -1.97
N LEU A 115 2.57 1.02 -0.79
CA LEU A 115 3.07 2.11 0.05
C LEU A 115 4.27 2.85 -0.58
N MET A 116 5.12 2.13 -1.31
CA MET A 116 6.21 2.76 -2.07
C MET A 116 5.65 3.65 -3.20
N LEU A 117 4.64 3.19 -3.94
CA LEU A 117 3.97 4.01 -4.97
C LEU A 117 3.37 5.29 -4.36
N LEU A 118 2.79 5.21 -3.16
CA LEU A 118 2.32 6.36 -2.39
C LEU A 118 3.45 7.37 -2.14
N PHE A 119 4.65 6.92 -1.78
CA PHE A 119 5.79 7.81 -1.56
C PHE A 119 6.29 8.46 -2.86
N MET A 120 6.21 7.74 -3.97
CA MET A 120 6.53 8.23 -5.31
C MET A 120 5.54 9.27 -5.84
N THR A 121 4.45 9.57 -5.13
CA THR A 121 3.56 10.70 -5.49
C THR A 121 4.19 12.07 -5.24
N TYR A 122 5.34 12.13 -4.54
CA TYR A 122 6.09 13.35 -4.23
C TYR A 122 5.28 14.46 -3.54
N ASN A 123 4.10 14.14 -2.99
CA ASN A 123 3.22 15.08 -2.32
C ASN A 123 3.50 15.13 -0.81
N GLY A 124 3.80 16.32 -0.29
CA GLY A 124 4.14 16.51 1.13
C GLY A 124 3.07 16.03 2.11
N TRP A 125 1.78 16.26 1.82
CA TRP A 125 0.67 15.85 2.69
C TRP A 125 0.54 14.33 2.78
N VAL A 126 0.75 13.63 1.67
CA VAL A 126 0.72 12.17 1.61
C VAL A 126 1.90 11.59 2.38
N MET A 127 3.11 12.13 2.19
CA MET A 127 4.31 11.69 2.92
C MET A 127 4.15 11.85 4.44
N ILE A 128 3.63 12.99 4.90
CA ILE A 128 3.33 13.20 6.33
C ILE A 128 2.31 12.18 6.82
N SER A 129 1.25 11.92 6.04
CA SER A 129 0.21 10.95 6.38
C SER A 129 0.75 9.53 6.50
N VAL A 130 1.67 9.12 5.62
CA VAL A 130 2.39 7.84 5.74
C VAL A 130 3.24 7.81 7.02
N GLY A 131 3.98 8.88 7.33
CA GLY A 131 4.76 8.97 8.56
C GLY A 131 3.90 8.86 9.83
N VAL A 132 2.78 9.57 9.87
CA VAL A 132 1.80 9.50 10.98
C VAL A 132 1.17 8.10 11.05
N GLY A 133 0.81 7.51 9.91
CA GLY A 133 0.26 6.15 9.86
C GLY A 133 1.23 5.09 10.36
N ALA A 134 2.52 5.22 10.02
CA ALA A 134 3.57 4.33 10.54
C ALA A 134 3.72 4.47 12.06
N PHE A 135 3.72 5.71 12.57
CA PHE A 135 3.77 5.98 14.01
C PHE A 135 2.55 5.39 14.75
N VAL A 136 1.33 5.65 14.25
CA VAL A 136 0.10 5.11 14.82
C VAL A 136 0.07 3.58 14.75
N GLY A 137 0.47 3.00 13.62
CA GLY A 137 0.59 1.55 13.44
C GLY A 137 1.54 0.93 14.46
N PHE A 138 2.69 1.56 14.69
CA PHE A 138 3.62 1.13 15.72
C PHE A 138 3.03 1.26 17.13
N LEU A 139 2.28 2.31 17.46
CA LEU A 139 1.66 2.43 18.79
C LEU A 139 0.59 1.37 19.06
N ILE A 140 -0.20 1.02 18.05
CA ILE A 140 -1.30 0.05 18.18
C ILE A 140 -0.76 -1.38 18.16
N PHE A 141 0.06 -1.72 17.18
CA PHE A 141 0.50 -3.10 16.93
C PHE A 141 1.90 -3.40 17.49
N GLY A 142 2.72 -2.37 17.75
CA GLY A 142 4.08 -2.48 18.31
C GLY A 142 4.13 -2.96 19.76
N LYS A 143 3.03 -2.81 20.52
CA LYS A 143 2.96 -3.32 21.92
C LYS A 143 2.98 -4.85 22.01
N ASN A 144 2.63 -5.55 20.93
CA ASN A 144 2.80 -7.00 20.84
C ASN A 144 4.25 -7.42 20.53
N LEU A 145 5.18 -6.47 20.30
CA LEU A 145 6.58 -6.73 19.98
C LEU A 145 7.55 -6.73 21.18
N SER A 146 7.18 -6.25 22.36
CA SER A 146 8.05 -6.34 23.54
C SER A 146 7.27 -6.35 24.85
N ALA A 147 6.64 -7.49 25.14
CA ALA A 147 6.46 -7.92 26.52
C ALA A 147 7.46 -9.06 26.73
N SER A 148 8.68 -8.64 27.04
CA SER A 148 9.77 -9.43 27.58
C SER A 148 9.33 -10.73 28.22
N LYS A 149 9.70 -11.82 27.55
CA LYS A 149 10.15 -13.05 28.19
C LYS A 149 11.49 -12.88 28.95
N GLU A 150 11.93 -11.66 29.25
CA GLU A 150 13.25 -11.37 29.86
C GLU A 150 13.23 -10.97 31.34
N THR A 151 12.09 -10.89 32.04
CA THR A 151 12.10 -10.59 33.49
C THR A 151 11.24 -11.53 34.36
N ALA A 152 10.79 -12.67 33.84
CA ALA A 152 10.01 -13.65 34.61
C ALA A 152 10.81 -14.89 35.08
N CYS A 153 12.12 -14.93 34.87
CA CYS A 153 13.02 -15.90 35.51
C CYS A 153 14.11 -15.16 36.27
N HIS A 154 13.83 -14.79 37.51
CA HIS A 154 14.83 -14.63 38.55
C HIS A 154 14.24 -15.04 39.90
#